data_AF-A0A7D9H480-F1
#
_entry.id   AF-A0A7D9H480-F1
#
_cell.length_a   1.000
_cell.length_b   1.000
_cell.length_c   1.000
_cell.angle_alpha   90.00
_cell.angle_beta   90.00
_cell.angle_gamma   90.00
#
_symmetry.space_group_name_H-M   'P 1'
#
loop_
_entity.id
_entity.type
_entity.pdbx_description
1 polymer ?
#
loop_
_entity_poly.entity_id
_entity_poly.type
_entity_poly.pdbx_seq_one_letter_code
_entity_poly.pdbx_strand_id
1 'polypeptide(L)' 'MDGLLDYPHYTRPEETDGRRVPEVLLSGDHARIAKWRYQQALGRSFQRRPDLVEKLELNDEQQKLLDEYLEEQR' A
#
# COMPACT_ATOMS: atom_id res chain seq x y z
N MET A 1 -5.82 -6.77 -13.61
CA MET A 1 -5.17 -7.33 -12.40
C MET A 1 -3.69 -7.10 -12.59
N ASP A 2 -3.26 -5.93 -12.15
CA ASP A 2 -2.09 -5.15 -12.60
C ASP A 2 -0.71 -5.75 -12.29
N GLY A 3 -0.58 -7.07 -12.16
CA GLY A 3 0.74 -7.71 -11.92
C GLY A 3 1.42 -7.36 -10.59
N LEU A 4 0.80 -6.51 -9.75
CA LEU A 4 1.29 -6.14 -8.42
C LEU A 4 0.97 -7.22 -7.39
N LEU A 5 1.77 -7.24 -6.32
CA LEU A 5 1.51 -8.00 -5.10
C LEU A 5 0.32 -7.42 -4.34
N ASP A 6 -0.25 -8.27 -3.49
CA ASP A 6 -1.43 -7.95 -2.73
C ASP A 6 -1.15 -7.02 -1.53
N TYR A 7 -2.14 -6.20 -1.16
CA TYR A 7 -2.05 -5.28 -0.03
C TYR A 7 -2.33 -6.03 1.31
N PRO A 8 -1.93 -5.46 2.47
CA PRO A 8 -2.21 -6.09 3.75
C PRO A 8 -3.70 -6.02 4.11
N HIS A 9 -4.23 -7.15 4.60
CA HIS A 9 -5.62 -7.28 5.02
C HIS A 9 -5.74 -7.18 6.54
N TYR A 10 -6.74 -6.42 6.98
CA TYR A 10 -7.04 -6.21 8.38
C TYR A 10 -8.46 -6.66 8.66
N THR A 11 -8.67 -7.25 9.84
CA THR A 11 -9.98 -7.67 10.34
C THR A 11 -10.13 -7.23 11.78
N ARG A 12 -11.33 -7.34 12.32
CA ARG A 12 -11.61 -7.03 13.72
C ARG A 12 -10.89 -8.04 14.64
N PRO A 13 -10.42 -7.63 15.83
CA PRO A 13 -10.55 -6.31 16.48
C PRO A 13 -9.56 -5.23 15.96
N GLU A 14 -9.77 -3.95 16.31
CA GLU A 14 -8.96 -2.81 15.83
C GLU A 14 -7.48 -2.87 16.24
N GLU A 15 -7.18 -3.60 17.31
CA GLU A 15 -5.84 -3.83 17.81
C GLU A 15 -5.72 -5.32 18.11
N THR A 16 -4.67 -5.94 17.58
CA THR A 16 -4.34 -7.34 17.85
C THR A 16 -2.85 -7.43 18.11
N ASP A 17 -2.46 -8.01 19.24
CA ASP A 17 -1.04 -8.23 19.60
C ASP A 17 -0.19 -6.93 19.58
N GLY A 18 -0.77 -5.82 20.03
CA GLY A 18 -0.14 -4.49 20.01
C GLY A 18 0.01 -3.86 18.62
N ARG A 19 -0.57 -4.47 17.57
CA ARG A 19 -0.63 -3.92 16.22
C ARG A 19 -2.01 -3.34 15.96
N ARG A 20 -2.06 -2.02 15.74
CA ARG A 20 -3.29 -1.31 15.43
C ARG A 20 -3.58 -1.29 13.94
N VAL A 21 -4.86 -1.37 13.58
CA VAL A 21 -5.34 -1.14 12.22
C VAL A 21 -5.03 0.31 11.81
N PRO A 22 -4.46 0.54 10.61
CA PRO A 22 -4.20 1.89 10.11
C PRO A 22 -5.45 2.79 10.16
N GLU A 23 -5.30 4.03 10.63
CA GLU A 23 -6.41 4.98 10.78
C GLU A 23 -7.14 5.25 9.45
N VAL A 24 -6.43 5.18 8.33
CA VAL A 24 -7.02 5.30 6.98
C VAL A 24 -8.08 4.23 6.71
N LEU A 25 -7.93 3.02 7.25
CA LEU A 25 -8.91 1.94 7.13
C LEU A 25 -10.09 2.12 8.10
N LEU A 26 -9.90 2.88 9.18
CA LEU A 26 -10.92 3.20 10.17
C LEU A 26 -11.77 4.43 9.77
N SER A 27 -11.23 5.32 8.93
CA SER A 27 -11.84 6.58 8.54
C SER A 27 -13.11 6.43 7.67
N GLY A 28 -13.34 5.26 7.06
CA GLY A 28 -14.49 5.04 6.16
C GLY A 28 -14.42 5.78 4.81
N ASP A 29 -13.33 6.48 4.52
CA ASP A 29 -13.13 7.19 3.26
C ASP A 29 -12.65 6.21 2.18
N HIS A 30 -13.56 5.81 1.29
CA HIS A 30 -13.26 4.81 0.26
C HIS A 30 -12.15 5.24 -0.70
N ALA A 31 -12.03 6.55 -1.00
CA ALA A 31 -11.00 7.05 -1.90
C ALA A 31 -9.62 6.96 -1.25
N ARG A 32 -9.52 7.37 0.04
CA ARG A 32 -8.28 7.24 0.81
C ARG A 32 -7.90 5.77 1.04
N ILE A 33 -8.86 4.91 1.32
CA ILE A 33 -8.63 3.46 1.47
C ILE A 33 -8.11 2.86 0.16
N ALA A 34 -8.70 3.21 -0.99
CA ALA A 34 -8.25 2.71 -2.29
C ALA A 34 -6.82 3.18 -2.60
N LYS A 35 -6.53 4.48 -2.38
CA LYS A 35 -5.18 5.05 -2.53
C LYS A 35 -4.17 4.34 -1.65
N TRP A 36 -4.49 4.13 -0.38
CA TRP A 36 -3.62 3.44 0.57
C TRP A 36 -3.39 1.97 0.19
N ARG A 37 -4.44 1.24 -0.20
CA ARG A 37 -4.31 -0.16 -0.67
C ARG A 37 -3.39 -0.24 -1.89
N TYR A 38 -3.53 0.69 -2.83
CA TYR A 38 -2.68 0.75 -4.00
C TYR A 38 -1.22 1.06 -3.63
N GLN A 39 -0.99 2.06 -2.77
CA GLN A 39 0.33 2.41 -2.25
C GLN A 39 1.02 1.20 -1.59
N GLN A 40 0.30 0.46 -0.73
CA GLN A 40 0.82 -0.74 -0.07
C GLN A 40 1.13 -1.87 -1.07
N ALA A 41 0.26 -2.11 -2.04
CA ALA A 41 0.49 -3.09 -3.10
C ALA A 41 1.75 -2.75 -3.90
N LEU A 42 1.87 -1.48 -4.32
CA LEU A 42 3.00 -0.98 -5.10
C LEU A 42 4.31 -1.06 -4.33
N GLY A 43 4.32 -0.58 -3.08
CA GLY A 43 5.48 -0.60 -2.21
C GLY A 43 5.96 -2.00 -1.86
N ARG A 44 5.04 -2.92 -1.51
CA ARG A 44 5.39 -4.32 -1.26
C ARG A 44 5.90 -5.01 -2.52
N SER A 45 5.31 -4.70 -3.67
CA SER A 45 5.80 -5.18 -4.97
C SER A 45 7.22 -4.69 -5.19
N PHE A 46 7.50 -3.42 -5.01
CA PHE A 46 8.83 -2.85 -5.20
C PHE A 46 9.87 -3.48 -4.26
N GLN A 47 9.55 -3.66 -2.98
CA GLN A 47 10.48 -4.24 -2.01
C GLN A 47 10.77 -5.73 -2.25
N ARG A 48 9.78 -6.51 -2.69
CA ARG A 48 9.92 -7.97 -2.84
C ARG A 48 10.21 -8.44 -4.27
N ARG A 49 9.67 -7.71 -5.24
CA ARG A 49 9.63 -8.02 -6.68
C ARG A 49 9.68 -6.70 -7.49
N PRO A 50 10.81 -5.95 -7.42
CA PRO A 50 10.97 -4.70 -8.16
C PRO A 50 10.73 -4.89 -9.67
N ASP A 51 11.03 -6.08 -10.19
CA ASP A 51 10.80 -6.45 -11.59
C ASP A 51 9.34 -6.35 -12.06
N LEU A 52 8.36 -6.45 -11.15
CA LEU A 52 6.94 -6.26 -11.48
C LEU A 52 6.59 -4.79 -11.60
N VAL A 53 7.19 -3.96 -10.75
CA VAL A 53 6.99 -2.51 -10.73
C VAL A 53 7.72 -1.86 -11.90
N GLU A 54 8.94 -2.31 -12.24
CA GLU A 54 9.68 -1.80 -13.41
C GLU A 54 8.97 -2.08 -14.74
N LYS A 55 8.14 -3.13 -14.81
CA LYS A 55 7.32 -3.44 -15.99
C LYS A 55 6.04 -2.61 -16.08
N LEU A 56 5.60 -2.07 -14.94
CA LEU A 56 4.48 -1.15 -14.88
C LEU A 56 5.07 0.24 -15.09
N GLU A 57 4.87 0.83 -16.26
CA GLU A 57 5.27 2.22 -16.49
C GLU A 57 4.50 3.11 -15.49
N LEU A 58 5.16 3.50 -14.39
CA LEU A 58 4.55 4.26 -13.32
C LEU A 58 4.35 5.70 -13.75
N ASN A 59 3.15 6.22 -13.52
CA ASN A 59 2.86 7.64 -13.65
C ASN A 59 3.44 8.42 -12.45
N ASP A 60 3.59 9.74 -12.59
CA ASP A 60 4.11 10.62 -11.53
C ASP A 60 3.37 10.45 -10.19
N GLU A 61 2.04 10.27 -10.22
CA GLU A 61 1.25 10.04 -9.00
C GLU A 61 1.59 8.71 -8.32
N GLN A 62 1.84 7.65 -9.10
CA GLN A 62 2.17 6.33 -8.58
C GLN A 62 3.62 6.31 -8.06
N GLN A 63 4.52 7.00 -8.74
CA GLN A 63 5.91 7.19 -8.29
C GLN A 63 5.95 7.94 -6.96
N LYS A 64 5.14 9.00 -6.82
CA LYS A 64 5.02 9.75 -5.57
C LYS A 64 4.50 8.86 -4.43
N LEU A 65 3.48 8.05 -4.70
CA LEU A 65 2.97 7.08 -3.73
C LEU A 65 4.03 6.06 -3.29
N LEU A 66 4.85 5.58 -4.24
CA LEU A 66 5.96 4.68 -3.95
C LEU A 66 6.98 5.34 -3.03
N ASP A 67 7.35 6.58 -3.33
CA ASP A 67 8.31 7.36 -2.55
C ASP A 67 7.80 7.60 -1.13
N GLU A 68 6.55 8.06 -0.99
CA GLU A 68 5.86 8.20 0.31
C GLU A 68 5.91 6.89 1.10
N TYR A 69 5.66 5.74 0.46
CA TYR A 69 5.73 4.43 1.12
C TYR A 69 7.15 4.07 1.58
N LEU A 70 8.16 4.36 0.75
CA LEU A 70 9.57 4.08 1.08
C LEU A 70 10.05 4.95 2.24
N GLU A 71 9.61 6.21 2.31
CA GLU A 71 9.88 7.10 3.44
C GLU A 71 9.21 6.61 4.73
N GLU A 72 7.95 6.13 4.66
CA GLU A 72 7.23 5.57 5.82
C GLU A 72 7.85 4.27 6.35
N GLN A 73 8.61 3.54 5.54
CA GLN A 73 9.25 2.26 5.92
C GLN A 73 10.73 2.40 6.32
N ARG A 74 11.30 3.60 6.25
CA ARG A 74 12.69 3.89 6.58
C ARG A 74 12.88 4.16 8.08
#